data_AF-A0A7L3PM04-F1
#
_entry.id   AF-A0A7L3PM04-F1
#
_cell.length_a   1.000
_cell.length_b   1.000
_cell.length_c   1.000
_cell.angle_alpha   90.00
_cell.angle_beta   90.00
_cell.angle_gamma   90.00
#
_symmetry.space_group_name_H-M   'P 1'
#
loop_
_entity.id
_entity.type
_entity.pdbx_description
1 polymer ?
#
loop_
_entity_poly.entity_id
_entity_poly.type
_entity_poly.pdbx_seq_one_letter_code
_entity_poly.pdbx_strand_id
1 'polypeptide(L)' 'LSLPTERTKKGVQIPLPEGMDFTREVVTNHAGFLTVGADLHFSKGLREVIEKYRPVPTTAAYPSSQPPEPSLDPGSL' A
#
# COMPACT_ATOMS: atom_id res chain seq x y z
N LEU A 1 25.01 -12.20 -29.53
CA LEU A 1 23.74 -11.50 -29.23
C LEU A 1 23.15 -12.15 -27.98
N SER A 2 23.22 -11.46 -26.86
CA SER A 2 22.80 -11.94 -25.53
C SER A 2 21.28 -12.08 -25.46
N LEU A 3 20.81 -13.21 -24.93
CA LEU A 3 19.39 -13.58 -24.84
C LEU A 3 18.57 -12.51 -24.09
N PRO A 4 17.47 -11.98 -24.66
CA PRO A 4 16.65 -11.02 -23.94
C PRO A 4 15.79 -11.74 -22.89
N THR A 5 15.84 -11.22 -21.66
CA THR A 5 14.64 -11.02 -20.82
C THR A 5 13.81 -12.25 -20.44
N GLU A 6 14.39 -13.41 -20.09
CA GLU A 6 13.56 -14.52 -19.57
C GLU A 6 12.88 -14.17 -18.23
N ARG A 7 13.58 -13.42 -17.38
CA ARG A 7 13.04 -12.90 -16.11
C ARG A 7 11.93 -11.87 -16.32
N THR A 8 12.11 -10.95 -17.26
CA THR A 8 11.13 -9.89 -17.58
C THR A 8 9.92 -10.44 -18.32
N LYS A 9 10.03 -11.59 -19.01
CA LYS A 9 8.87 -12.32 -19.56
C LYS A 9 7.90 -12.81 -18.48
N LYS A 10 8.39 -13.14 -17.27
CA LYS A 10 7.53 -13.52 -16.14
C LYS A 10 6.86 -12.32 -15.46
N GLY A 11 7.39 -11.11 -15.70
CA GLY A 11 6.89 -9.88 -15.07
C GLY A 11 7.09 -9.84 -13.55
N VAL A 12 6.47 -8.84 -12.92
CA VAL A 12 6.34 -8.74 -11.46
C VAL A 12 4.85 -8.75 -11.16
N GLN A 13 4.41 -9.63 -10.26
CA GLN A 13 3.02 -9.68 -9.84
C GLN A 13 2.77 -8.61 -8.78
N ILE A 14 1.82 -7.72 -9.05
CA ILE A 14 1.27 -6.83 -8.04
C ILE A 14 0.19 -7.62 -7.29
N PRO A 15 0.28 -7.77 -5.96
CA PRO A 15 -0.71 -8.52 -5.19
C PRO A 15 -2.02 -7.74 -5.16
N LEU A 16 -3.06 -8.35 -5.71
CA LEU A 16 -4.43 -7.84 -5.62
C LEU A 16 -5.25 -8.70 -4.66
N PRO A 17 -6.23 -8.09 -3.97
CA PRO A 17 -7.26 -8.81 -3.26
C PRO A 17 -7.98 -9.87 -4.11
N GLU A 18 -8.44 -10.94 -3.47
CA GLU A 18 -9.29 -11.93 -4.14
C GLU A 18 -10.56 -11.26 -4.70
N GLY A 19 -10.83 -11.50 -5.99
CA GLY A 19 -11.96 -10.92 -6.69
C GLY A 19 -11.69 -9.54 -7.32
N MET A 20 -10.43 -9.07 -7.30
CA MET A 20 -9.98 -7.88 -8.01
C MET A 20 -9.00 -8.23 -9.13
N ASP A 21 -9.13 -7.54 -10.25
CA ASP A 21 -8.20 -7.61 -11.37
C ASP A 21 -7.97 -6.22 -11.99
N PHE A 22 -6.81 -6.04 -12.62
CA PHE A 22 -6.51 -4.84 -13.38
C PHE A 22 -7.08 -4.93 -14.79
N THR A 23 -7.59 -3.81 -15.27
CA THR A 23 -8.03 -3.64 -16.65
C THR A 23 -7.43 -2.36 -17.20
N ARG A 24 -7.27 -2.27 -18.53
CA ARG A 24 -6.76 -1.07 -19.22
C ARG A 24 -5.44 -0.56 -18.62
N GLU A 25 -4.50 -1.46 -18.43
CA GLU A 25 -3.20 -1.17 -17.84
C GLU A 25 -2.38 -0.21 -18.73
N VAL A 26 -1.71 0.76 -18.09
CA VAL A 26 -0.79 1.71 -18.71
C VAL A 26 0.51 1.71 -17.90
N VAL A 27 1.63 1.46 -18.58
CA VAL A 27 2.97 1.51 -17.97
C VAL A 27 3.76 2.65 -18.57
N THR A 28 4.26 3.54 -17.72
CA THR A 28 5.14 4.64 -18.12
C THR A 28 6.53 4.44 -17.52
N ASN A 29 7.55 4.54 -18.36
CA ASN A 29 8.94 4.42 -17.94
C ASN A 29 9.51 5.81 -17.60
N HIS A 30 10.14 5.91 -16.43
CA HIS A 30 10.87 7.09 -16.00
C HIS A 30 12.30 6.70 -15.62
N ALA A 31 13.19 7.68 -15.54
CA ALA A 31 14.55 7.45 -15.06
C ALA A 31 14.52 7.06 -13.57
N GLY A 32 14.76 5.78 -13.28
CA GLY A 32 14.84 5.24 -11.93
C GLY A 32 13.55 4.62 -11.37
N PHE A 33 12.41 4.74 -12.04
CA PHE A 33 11.16 4.06 -11.63
C PHE A 33 10.18 3.84 -12.79
N LEU A 34 9.18 3.00 -12.56
CA LEU A 34 8.04 2.78 -13.45
C LEU A 34 6.77 3.27 -12.76
N THR A 35 5.89 3.91 -13.52
CA THR A 35 4.52 4.20 -13.07
C THR A 35 3.58 3.24 -13.77
N VAL A 36 2.78 2.52 -12.99
CA VAL A 36 1.75 1.60 -13.48
C VAL A 36 0.39 2.15 -13.07
N GLY A 37 -0.44 2.49 -14.05
CA GLY A 37 -1.85 2.87 -13.86
C GLY A 37 -2.77 1.82 -14.44
N ALA A 38 -3.92 1.58 -13.81
CA ALA A 38 -4.92 0.64 -14.29
C ALA A 38 -6.30 0.96 -13.70
N ASP A 39 -7.34 0.58 -14.44
CA ASP A 39 -8.70 0.51 -13.90
C ASP A 39 -8.86 -0.80 -13.12
N LEU A 40 -9.76 -0.83 -12.13
CA LEU A 40 -10.05 -2.01 -11.33
C LEU A 40 -11.40 -2.60 -11.70
N HIS A 41 -11.41 -3.91 -11.96
CA HIS A 41 -12.64 -4.69 -12.05
C HIS A 41 -12.82 -5.52 -10.77
N PHE A 42 -14.08 -5.66 -10.34
CA PHE A 42 -14.47 -6.36 -9.12
C PHE A 42 -15.48 -7.44 -9.48
N SER A 43 -15.10 -8.71 -9.32
CA SER A 43 -15.99 -9.85 -9.55
C SER A 43 -16.88 -10.18 -8.34
N LYS A 44 -16.55 -9.65 -7.16
CA LYS A 44 -17.37 -9.67 -5.94
C LYS A 44 -17.72 -8.24 -5.53
N GLY A 45 -18.67 -8.06 -4.60
CA GLY A 45 -19.02 -6.73 -4.14
C GLY A 45 -17.81 -6.01 -3.52
N LEU A 46 -17.57 -4.75 -3.92
CA LEU A 46 -16.48 -3.91 -3.40
C LEU A 46 -16.43 -3.91 -1.86
N ARG A 47 -17.60 -3.92 -1.22
CA ARG A 47 -17.74 -3.97 0.24
C ARG A 47 -17.12 -5.22 0.84
N GLU A 48 -17.33 -6.38 0.25
CA GLU A 48 -16.80 -7.66 0.75
C GLU A 48 -15.27 -7.66 0.68
N VAL A 49 -14.74 -7.12 -0.41
CA VAL A 49 -13.30 -6.97 -0.61
C VAL A 49 -12.71 -6.00 0.42
N ILE A 50 -13.32 -4.83 0.63
CA ILE A 50 -12.84 -3.88 1.63
C ILE A 50 -12.89 -4.47 3.04
N GLU A 51 -13.95 -5.19 3.41
CA GLU A 51 -14.08 -5.76 4.75
C GLU A 51 -13.02 -6.86 5.02
N LYS A 52 -12.71 -7.68 4.01
CA LYS A 52 -11.69 -8.74 4.13
C LYS A 52 -10.28 -8.19 4.31
N TYR A 53 -9.99 -7.04 3.71
CA TYR A 53 -8.68 -6.38 3.78
C TYR A 53 -8.68 -5.16 4.70
N ARG A 54 -9.78 -4.92 5.44
CA ARG A 54 -9.84 -3.89 6.46
C ARG A 54 -8.75 -4.20 7.47
N PRO A 55 -7.78 -3.30 7.68
CA PRO A 55 -6.85 -3.46 8.77
C PRO A 55 -7.67 -3.60 10.05
N VAL A 56 -7.43 -4.65 10.83
CA VAL A 56 -7.98 -4.71 12.19
C VAL A 56 -7.55 -3.41 12.85
N PRO A 57 -8.47 -2.61 13.42
CA PRO A 57 -8.07 -1.46 14.19
C PRO A 57 -7.13 -1.98 15.26
N THR A 58 -5.83 -1.70 15.12
CA THR A 58 -4.90 -1.84 16.22
C THR A 58 -5.42 -0.87 17.25
N THR A 59 -6.19 -1.37 18.23
CA THR A 59 -6.52 -0.65 19.45
C THR A 59 -5.23 -0.01 19.90
N ALA A 60 -5.20 1.33 19.86
CA ALA A 60 -4.14 2.22 20.28
C ALA A 60 -3.03 1.55 21.11
N ALA A 61 -2.07 0.91 20.44
CA ALA A 61 -0.76 0.64 21.01
C ALA A 61 0.16 1.72 20.44
N TYR A 62 -0.12 2.97 20.77
CA TYR A 62 0.94 3.97 20.80
C TYR A 62 1.83 3.57 22.00
N PRO A 63 3.08 3.10 21.83
CA PRO A 63 4.06 3.50 22.81
C PRO A 63 4.12 5.02 22.69
N SER A 64 3.70 5.72 23.74
CA SER A 64 3.84 7.16 23.88
C SER A 64 5.21 7.59 23.33
N SER A 65 5.20 8.16 22.12
CA SER A 65 6.27 9.00 21.60
C SER A 65 5.86 10.46 21.78
N GLN A 66 5.01 10.74 22.77
CA GLN A 66 4.81 12.10 23.24
C GLN A 66 6.06 12.43 24.07
N PRO A 67 6.83 13.47 23.67
CA PRO A 67 7.87 14.00 24.55
C PRO A 67 7.24 14.29 25.91
N PRO A 68 7.91 14.02 27.05
CA PRO A 68 7.39 14.48 28.33
C PRO A 68 7.17 15.99 28.19
N GLU A 69 5.91 16.42 28.34
CA GLU A 69 5.63 17.85 28.48
C GLU A 69 6.48 18.36 29.64
N PRO A 70 7.20 19.49 29.48
CA PRO A 70 7.92 20.07 30.60
C PRO A 70 6.88 20.43 31.66
N SER A 71 6.89 19.72 32.80
CA SER A 71 6.13 20.14 33.99
C SER A 71 6.58 21.56 34.34
N LEU A 72 5.73 22.55 34.02
CA LEU A 72 5.79 23.86 34.64
C LEU A 72 5.47 23.63 36.12
N ASP A 73 6.50 23.66 36.95
CA ASP A 73 6.40 23.56 38.41
C ASP A 73 5.56 24.74 38.95
N PRO A 74 4.38 24.51 39.54
CA PRO A 74 3.57 25.59 40.09
C PRO A 74 4.06 26.09 41.46
N GLY A 75 5.32 25.82 41.84
CA GLY A 75 5.89 26.12 43.17
C GLY A 75 6.97 27.20 43.22
N SER A 76 7.23 27.95 42.14
CA SER A 76 8.10 29.14 42.21
C SER A 76 7.30 30.44 42.27
N LEU A 77 6.72 30.72 43.45
CA LEU A 77 6.49 32.06 43.99
C LEU A 77 6.78 32.05 45.49
#